data_AF-A0A523QPE9-F1
#
_entry.id   AF-A0A523QPE9-F1
#
_cell.length_a   1.000
_cell.length_b   1.000
_cell.length_c   1.000
_cell.angle_alpha   90.00
_cell.angle_beta   90.00
_cell.angle_gamma   90.00
#
_symmetry.space_group_name_H-M   'P 1'
#
loop_
_entity.id
_entity.type
_entity.pdbx_description
1 polymer ?
#
loop_
_entity_poly.entity_id
_entity_poly.type
_entity_poly.pdbx_seq_one_letter_code
_entity_poly.pdbx_strand_id
1 'polypeptide(L)'
;MSTKSIRQEFAKGLWDENPVFRQLLGLCPTLAVTNAVINGFAMGMATAFVLIFSSLVVSSIKKLIPSQVRIASYVVIIATFVTVADRFLAAFFPP
;
A
#
# COMPACT_ATOMS: atom_id res chain seq x y z
N MET A 1 7.59 -1.87 -38.15
CA MET A 1 8.13 -3.24 -38.07
C MET A 1 9.55 -3.14 -37.52
N SER A 2 9.74 -3.24 -36.21
CA SER A 2 11.07 -3.37 -35.59
C SER A 2 10.95 -4.41 -34.48
N THR A 3 11.50 -5.58 -34.76
CA THR A 3 11.53 -6.75 -33.88
C THR A 3 12.38 -6.44 -32.65
N LYS A 4 11.81 -5.80 -31.62
CA LYS A 4 12.37 -5.83 -30.26
C LYS A 4 11.67 -6.94 -29.49
N SER A 5 12.47 -7.90 -29.04
CA SER A 5 12.04 -9.07 -28.29
C SER A 5 11.11 -8.65 -27.14
N ILE A 6 9.95 -9.30 -27.00
CA ILE A 6 8.98 -9.09 -25.92
C ILE A 6 9.66 -9.09 -24.55
N ARG A 7 10.77 -9.83 -24.38
CA ARG A 7 11.57 -9.85 -23.16
C ARG A 7 12.26 -8.52 -22.84
N GLN A 8 12.69 -7.74 -23.83
CA GLN A 8 13.37 -6.45 -23.58
C GLN A 8 12.37 -5.37 -23.13
N GLU A 9 11.15 -5.40 -23.67
CA GLU A 9 10.12 -4.44 -23.27
C GLU A 9 9.47 -4.80 -21.94
N PHE A 10 9.35 -6.09 -21.62
CA PHE A 10 9.03 -6.55 -20.26
C PHE A 10 10.13 -6.21 -19.25
N ALA A 11 11.41 -6.38 -19.60
CA ALA A 11 12.52 -6.04 -18.72
C ALA A 11 12.61 -4.54 -18.44
N LYS A 12 12.35 -3.69 -19.44
CA LYS A 12 12.25 -2.23 -19.26
C LYS A 12 11.05 -1.83 -18.41
N GLY A 13 9.89 -2.43 -18.65
CA GLY A 13 8.67 -2.20 -17.85
C GLY A 13 8.84 -2.58 -16.39
N LEU A 14 9.61 -3.63 -16.09
CA LEU A 14 9.83 -4.12 -14.73
C LEU A 14 10.92 -3.34 -13.98
N TRP A 15 11.98 -2.88 -14.66
CA TRP A 15 13.17 -2.32 -14.01
C TRP A 15 13.36 -0.82 -14.22
N ASP A 16 13.15 -0.30 -15.43
CA ASP A 16 13.41 1.11 -15.75
C ASP A 16 12.20 2.00 -15.48
N GLU A 17 11.00 1.49 -15.77
CA GLU A 17 9.72 2.22 -15.72
C GLU A 17 8.92 2.00 -14.42
N ASN A 18 9.22 0.97 -13.62
CA ASN A 18 8.46 0.71 -12.41
C ASN A 18 9.04 1.48 -11.20
N PRO A 19 8.37 2.55 -10.73
CA PRO A 19 8.84 3.33 -9.59
C PRO A 19 8.93 2.51 -8.30
N VAL A 20 8.21 1.38 -8.20
CA VAL A 20 8.31 0.47 -7.05
C VAL A 20 9.72 -0.14 -6.94
N PHE A 21 10.31 -0.54 -8.07
CA PHE A 21 11.65 -1.14 -8.09
C PHE A 21 12.76 -0.10 -8.12
N ARG A 22 12.56 1.04 -8.81
CA ARG A 22 13.58 2.08 -8.93
C ARG A 22 13.69 2.99 -7.71
N GLN A 23 12.56 3.27 -7.06
CA GLN A 23 12.45 4.27 -5.99
C GLN A 23 12.17 3.63 -4.61
N LEU A 24 12.04 2.30 -4.56
CA LEU A 24 11.88 1.51 -3.34
C LEU A 24 10.71 2.01 -2.47
N LEU A 25 9.62 2.46 -3.11
CA LEU A 25 8.42 2.94 -2.44
C LEU A 25 7.64 1.75 -1.87
N GLY A 26 7.34 1.80 -0.57
CA GLY A 26 6.48 0.80 0.09
C GLY A 26 7.20 -0.45 0.64
N LEU A 27 8.51 -0.38 0.91
CA LEU A 27 9.27 -1.53 1.42
C LEU A 27 9.15 -1.82 2.93
N CYS A 28 8.65 -0.87 3.71
CA CYS A 28 8.51 -1.01 5.16
C CYS A 28 7.78 -2.30 5.59
N PRO A 29 6.59 -2.62 5.05
CA PRO A 29 5.88 -3.85 5.44
C PRO A 29 6.58 -5.10 4.93
N THR A 30 7.26 -5.04 3.77
CA THR A 30 7.97 -6.18 3.18
C THR A 30 9.15 -6.63 4.03
N LEU A 31 9.87 -5.68 4.63
CA LEU A 31 10.95 -5.98 5.57
C LEU A 31 10.43 -6.58 6.88
N ALA A 32 9.27 -6.11 7.37
CA ALA A 32 8.68 -6.55 8.64
C ALA A 32 8.18 -8.00 8.61
N VAL A 33 7.68 -8.48 7.47
CA VAL A 33 7.01 -9.80 7.34
C VAL A 33 7.95 -10.96 6.96
N THR A 34 9.26 -10.71 6.87
CA THR A 34 10.26 -11.74 6.51
C THR A 34 10.42 -12.85 7.55
N ASN A 35 10.00 -12.60 8.81
CA ASN A 35 10.14 -13.57 9.91
C ASN A 35 9.10 -14.70 9.85
N ALA A 36 7.89 -14.44 9.38
CA ALA A 36 6.81 -15.42 9.39
C ALA A 36 5.77 -15.17 8.28
N VAL A 37 5.50 -16.22 7.50
CA VAL A 37 4.47 -16.19 6.44
C VAL A 37 3.07 -15.96 7.02
N ILE A 38 2.78 -16.50 8.21
CA ILE A 38 1.51 -16.27 8.92
C ILE A 38 1.30 -14.76 9.18
N ASN A 39 2.33 -14.07 9.68
CA ASN A 39 2.24 -12.64 10.00
C ASN A 39 2.09 -11.79 8.73
N GLY A 40 2.78 -12.15 7.66
CA GLY A 40 2.64 -11.47 6.37
C GLY A 40 1.26 -11.61 5.75
N PHE A 41 0.67 -12.80 5.82
CA PHE A 41 -0.68 -13.04 5.33
C PHE A 41 -1.73 -12.30 6.16
N ALA A 42 -1.57 -12.29 7.49
CA ALA A 42 -2.45 -11.54 8.40
C ALA A 42 -2.38 -10.02 8.15
N MET A 43 -1.18 -9.45 8.04
CA MET A 43 -0.98 -8.03 7.77
C MET A 43 -1.52 -7.61 6.39
N GLY A 44 -1.34 -8.45 5.37
CA GLY A 44 -1.87 -8.22 4.02
C GLY A 44 -3.40 -8.23 3.97
N MET A 45 -4.05 -9.23 4.59
CA MET A 45 -5.52 -9.27 4.64
C MET A 45 -6.09 -8.12 5.48
N ALA A 46 -5.48 -7.80 6.61
CA ALA A 46 -5.93 -6.70 7.45
C ALA A 46 -5.85 -5.36 6.71
N THR A 47 -4.72 -5.05 6.08
CA THR A 47 -4.54 -3.80 5.33
C THR A 47 -5.43 -3.73 4.09
N ALA A 48 -5.66 -4.84 3.39
CA ALA A 48 -6.59 -4.89 2.26
C ALA A 48 -8.02 -4.54 2.67
N PHE A 49 -8.50 -5.10 3.78
CA PHE A 49 -9.83 -4.77 4.32
C PHE A 49 -9.93 -3.30 4.74
N VAL A 50 -8.90 -2.78 5.41
CA VAL A 50 -8.80 -1.39 5.84
C VAL A 50 -8.79 -0.41 4.67
N LEU A 51 -8.06 -0.73 3.60
CA LEU A 51 -7.97 0.09 2.38
C LEU A 51 -9.32 0.23 1.68
N ILE A 52 -10.10 -0.85 1.61
CA ILE A 52 -11.45 -0.83 1.04
C ILE A 52 -12.34 0.10 1.85
N PHE A 53 -12.33 -0.05 3.18
CA PHE A 53 -13.14 0.77 4.09
C PHE A 53 -12.73 2.25 4.06
N SER A 54 -11.43 2.53 4.08
CA SER A 54 -10.89 3.88 3.98
C SER A 54 -11.26 4.55 2.65
N SER A 55 -11.26 3.80 1.54
CA SER A 55 -11.61 4.34 0.22
C SER A 55 -13.09 4.74 0.13
N LEU A 56 -13.98 4.00 0.79
CA LEU A 56 -15.40 4.36 0.92
C LEU A 56 -15.58 5.64 1.73
N VAL A 57 -14.89 5.77 2.87
CA VAL A 57 -14.94 6.97 3.72
C VAL A 57 -14.35 8.20 3.01
N VAL A 58 -13.21 8.04 2.34
CA VAL A 58 -12.56 9.12 1.58
C VAL A 58 -13.46 9.62 0.44
N SER A 59 -14.18 8.73 -0.24
CA SER A 59 -15.10 9.12 -1.32
C SER A 59 -16.23 10.04 -0.84
N SER A 60 -16.69 9.86 0.40
CA SER A 60 -17.73 10.70 1.04
C SER A 60 -17.20 12.07 1.49
N ILE A 61 -15.96 12.13 1.99
CA ILE A 61 -15.35 13.35 2.54
C ILE A 61 -14.72 14.23 1.45
N LYS A 62 -14.42 13.67 0.26
CA LYS A 62 -13.71 14.36 -0.85
C LYS A 62 -14.30 15.70 -1.26
N LYS A 63 -15.59 15.94 -1.04
CA LYS A 63 -16.30 17.15 -1.47
C LYS A 63 -16.05 18.35 -0.54
N LEU A 64 -15.56 18.11 0.67
CA LEU A 64 -15.34 19.14 1.69
C LEU A 64 -13.87 19.63 1.74
N ILE A 65 -12.94 18.95 1.05
CA ILE A 65 -11.49 19.17 1.23
C ILE A 65 -10.93 20.15 0.18
N PRO A 66 -10.30 21.27 0.59
CA PRO A 66 -9.64 22.21 -0.32
C PRO A 66 -8.43 21.58 -1.05
N SER A 67 -8.22 21.96 -2.31
CA SER A 67 -7.28 21.31 -3.25
C SER A 67 -5.83 21.27 -2.79
N GLN A 68 -5.39 22.24 -1.97
CA GLN A 68 -4.01 22.35 -1.51
C GLN A 68 -3.58 21.25 -0.53
N VAL A 69 -4.52 20.69 0.25
CA VAL A 69 -4.22 19.72 1.34
C VAL A 69 -4.79 18.33 1.09
N ARG A 70 -5.25 18.06 -0.13
CA ARG A 70 -5.94 16.81 -0.50
C ARG A 70 -5.06 15.58 -0.31
N ILE A 71 -3.80 15.63 -0.76
CA ILE A 71 -2.85 14.50 -0.65
C ILE A 71 -2.58 14.18 0.82
N ALA A 72 -2.26 15.19 1.63
CA ALA A 72 -1.99 15.01 3.06
C ALA A 72 -3.21 14.47 3.82
N SER A 73 -4.42 14.99 3.54
CA SER A 73 -5.65 14.51 4.18
C SER A 73 -5.92 13.03 3.87
N TYR A 74 -5.74 12.60 2.62
CA TYR A 74 -5.94 11.19 2.26
C TYR A 74 -4.96 10.26 2.97
N VAL A 75 -3.68 10.65 3.07
CA VAL A 75 -2.67 9.88 3.80
C VAL A 75 -2.99 9.79 5.30
N VAL A 76 -3.45 10.87 5.93
CA VAL A 76 -3.82 10.88 7.36
C VAL A 76 -5.03 9.98 7.64
N ILE A 77 -6.04 9.98 6.75
CA ILE A 77 -7.20 9.09 6.89
C ILE A 77 -6.74 7.63 6.79
N ILE A 78 -5.92 7.29 5.80
CA ILE A 78 -5.41 5.92 5.65
C ILE A 78 -4.54 5.52 6.86
N ALA A 79 -3.67 6.42 7.34
CA ALA A 79 -2.77 6.16 8.47
C ALA A 79 -3.51 5.91 9.80
N THR A 80 -4.56 6.68 10.08
CA THR A 80 -5.36 6.50 11.30
C THR A 80 -6.10 5.17 11.28
N PHE A 81 -6.68 4.79 10.15
CA PHE A 81 -7.32 3.49 9.97
C PHE A 81 -6.34 2.32 10.10
N VAL A 82 -5.16 2.42 9.48
CA VAL A 82 -4.09 1.41 9.63
C VAL A 82 -3.62 1.31 11.08
N THR A 83 -3.48 2.42 11.79
CA THR A 83 -3.08 2.42 13.22
C THR A 83 -4.08 1.64 14.09
N VAL A 84 -5.38 1.80 13.84
CA VAL A 84 -6.42 1.04 14.55
C VAL A 84 -6.30 -0.45 14.24
N ALA A 85 -6.04 -0.82 12.98
CA ALA A 85 -5.86 -2.21 12.58
C ALA A 85 -4.60 -2.85 13.17
N ASP A 86 -3.47 -2.12 13.20
CA ASP A 86 -2.23 -2.60 13.82
C ASP A 86 -2.42 -2.82 15.33
N ARG A 87 -3.13 -1.91 16.01
CA ARG A 87 -3.49 -2.08 17.43
C ARG A 87 -4.43 -3.26 17.66
N PHE A 88 -5.33 -3.54 16.72
CA PHE A 88 -6.23 -4.68 16.77
C PHE A 88 -5.47 -6.01 16.57
N LEU A 89 -4.56 -6.06 15.59
CA LEU A 89 -3.67 -7.21 15.34
C LEU A 89 -2.77 -7.51 16.54
N ALA A 90 -2.15 -6.48 17.12
CA ALA A 90 -1.31 -6.63 18.31
C ALA A 90 -2.07 -7.17 19.53
N ALA A 91 -3.41 -7.03 19.57
CA ALA A 91 -4.25 -7.56 20.63
C ALA A 91 -4.65 -9.04 20.41
N PHE A 92 -4.77 -9.51 19.16
CA PHE A 92 -5.20 -10.88 18.83
C PHE A 92 -4.05 -11.85 18.52
N PHE A 93 -2.94 -11.34 17.97
CA PHE A 93 -1.73 -12.10 17.67
C PHE A 93 -0.52 -11.37 18.30
N PRO A 94 -0.23 -11.61 19.59
CA PRO A 94 1.04 -11.20 20.17
C PRO A 94 2.20 -11.92 19.45
N PRO A 95 3.36 -11.26 19.29
CA PRO A 95 4.54 -11.87 18.66
C PRO A 95 5.06 -13.10 19.40
#